data_AF-A0A6F9BL69-F1
#
_entry.id   AF-A0A6F9BL69-F1
#
_cell.length_a   1.000
_cell.length_b   1.000
_cell.length_c   1.000
_cell.angle_alpha   90.00
_cell.angle_beta   90.00
_cell.angle_gamma   90.00
#
_symmetry.space_group_name_H-M   'P 1'
#
loop_
_entity.id
_entity.type
_entity.pdbx_description
1 polymer ?
#
loop_
_entity_poly.entity_id
_entity_poly.type
_entity_poly.pdbx_seq_one_letter_code
_entity_poly.pdbx_strand_id
1 'polypeptide(L)'
;MERVMSMCSTSSLVHWLASLTLTLTLLGSVHPMPVTVDPVCTADATAKYSLTFSGKWSQTVFPKQHPIYRTPAQWSPLIGVTHSSDYHLAAK
;
A
#
# COMPACT_ATOMS: atom_id res chain seq x y z
N MET A 1 29.89 18.67 -61.59
CA MET A 1 28.82 19.26 -60.75
C MET A 1 28.01 18.14 -60.08
N GLU A 2 28.66 17.26 -59.30
CA GLU A 2 28.02 16.02 -58.80
C GLU A 2 27.87 15.91 -57.27
N ARG A 3 28.36 16.88 -56.47
CA ARG A 3 28.27 16.79 -55.00
C ARG A 3 27.00 17.38 -54.38
N VAL A 4 26.14 18.06 -55.14
CA VAL A 4 25.02 18.84 -54.58
C VAL A 4 23.74 17.99 -54.45
N MET A 5 23.55 16.93 -55.24
CA MET A 5 22.29 16.17 -55.27
C MET A 5 22.21 15.03 -54.25
N SER A 6 23.34 14.59 -53.68
CA SER A 6 23.37 13.50 -52.67
C SER A 6 23.01 13.97 -51.25
N MET A 7 23.03 15.29 -51.00
CA MET A 7 22.74 15.86 -49.68
C MET A 7 21.24 16.07 -49.40
N CYS A 8 20.37 16.07 -50.43
CA CYS A 8 18.94 16.37 -50.26
C CYS A 8 18.11 15.14 -49.85
N SER A 9 18.41 13.96 -50.41
CA SER A 9 17.67 12.72 -50.12
C SER A 9 18.02 12.11 -48.76
N THR A 10 19.28 12.27 -48.32
CA THR A 10 19.76 11.80 -47.02
C THR A 10 19.19 12.66 -45.90
N SER A 11 19.24 14.00 -46.05
CA SER A 11 18.71 15.00 -45.11
C SER A 11 17.24 14.79 -44.75
N SER A 12 16.40 14.46 -45.74
CA SER A 12 14.97 14.18 -45.53
C SER A 12 14.76 12.97 -44.64
N LEU A 13 15.41 11.83 -44.95
CA LEU A 13 15.32 10.61 -44.13
C LEU A 13 15.80 10.84 -42.69
N VAL A 14 16.87 11.62 -42.48
CA VAL A 14 17.33 11.94 -41.11
C VAL A 14 16.31 12.80 -40.37
N HIS A 15 15.65 13.74 -41.05
CA HIS A 15 14.60 14.57 -40.46
C HIS A 15 13.35 13.76 -40.06
N TRP A 16 12.93 12.83 -40.92
CA TRP A 16 11.81 11.93 -40.65
C TRP A 16 12.11 11.01 -39.47
N LEU A 17 13.31 10.42 -39.44
CA LEU A 17 13.76 9.58 -38.33
C LEU A 17 13.89 10.39 -37.04
N ALA A 18 14.46 11.60 -37.09
CA ALA A 18 14.59 12.48 -35.92
C ALA A 18 13.23 12.91 -35.37
N SER A 19 12.28 13.23 -36.26
CA SER A 19 10.91 13.58 -35.86
C SER A 19 10.19 12.39 -35.24
N LEU A 20 10.34 11.19 -35.81
CA LEU A 20 9.79 9.95 -35.26
C LEU A 20 10.39 9.66 -33.87
N THR A 21 11.71 9.78 -33.71
CA THR A 21 12.36 9.58 -32.41
C THR A 21 11.91 10.62 -31.38
N LEU A 22 11.70 11.87 -31.79
CA LEU A 22 11.21 12.93 -30.91
C LEU A 22 9.76 12.67 -30.48
N THR A 23 8.89 12.24 -31.40
CA THR A 23 7.51 11.87 -31.04
C THR A 23 7.47 10.66 -30.11
N LEU A 24 8.37 9.68 -30.29
CA LEU A 24 8.42 8.48 -29.47
C LEU A 24 8.93 8.76 -28.04
N THR A 25 9.89 9.68 -27.88
CA THR A 25 10.38 10.09 -26.55
C THR A 25 9.37 10.95 -25.80
N LEU A 26 8.60 11.80 -26.50
CA LEU A 26 7.51 12.58 -25.90
C LEU A 26 6.30 11.73 -25.48
N LEU A 27 5.97 10.67 -26.24
CA LEU A 27 4.89 9.74 -25.88
C LEU A 27 5.30 8.67 -24.85
N GLY A 28 6.59 8.35 -24.76
CA GLY A 28 7.10 7.29 -23.87
C GLY A 28 7.14 7.64 -22.38
N SER A 29 6.87 8.90 -22.00
CA SER A 29 6.98 9.37 -20.61
C SER A 29 5.65 9.45 -19.87
N VAL A 30 4.69 8.56 -20.18
CA VAL A 30 3.51 8.38 -19.33
C VAL A 30 3.91 7.45 -18.18
N HIS A 31 4.48 8.03 -17.13
CA HIS A 31 4.72 7.27 -15.90
C HIS A 31 3.35 6.96 -15.27
N PRO A 32 3.03 5.68 -14.98
CA PRO A 32 1.82 5.37 -14.23
C PRO A 32 1.92 6.07 -12.87
N MET A 33 1.08 7.09 -12.67
CA MET A 33 0.94 7.73 -11.37
C MET A 33 0.40 6.67 -10.40
N PRO A 34 1.02 6.46 -9.23
CA PRO A 34 0.49 5.54 -8.25
C PRO A 34 -0.86 6.09 -7.79
N VAL A 35 -1.94 5.49 -8.29
CA VAL A 35 -3.26 5.64 -7.70
C VAL A 35 -3.10 5.16 -6.27
N THR A 36 -3.41 6.03 -5.31
CA THR A 36 -3.48 5.67 -3.89
C THR A 36 -4.67 4.76 -3.64
N VAL A 37 -4.62 3.57 -4.21
CA VAL A 37 -5.51 2.47 -3.84
C VAL A 37 -5.04 2.02 -2.46
N ASP A 38 -5.97 1.81 -1.54
CA ASP A 38 -5.65 1.18 -0.27
C ASP A 38 -4.78 -0.06 -0.52
N PRO A 39 -3.72 -0.29 0.29
CA PRO A 39 -2.79 -1.37 0.05
C PRO A 39 -3.54 -2.70 -0.03
N VAL A 40 -3.58 -3.27 -1.23
CA VAL A 40 -4.26 -4.53 -1.49
C VAL A 40 -3.43 -5.65 -0.88
N CYS A 41 -4.03 -6.45 0.00
CA CYS A 41 -3.39 -7.65 0.53
C CYS A 41 -3.06 -8.61 -0.63
N THR A 42 -1.79 -8.96 -0.81
CA THR A 42 -1.32 -9.88 -1.87
C THR A 42 -1.14 -11.32 -1.37
N ALA A 43 -1.75 -11.67 -0.24
CA ALA A 43 -1.65 -13.01 0.32
C ALA A 43 -2.49 -13.98 -0.52
N ASP A 44 -1.84 -14.99 -1.10
CA ASP A 44 -2.50 -15.97 -1.98
C ASP A 44 -3.21 -17.10 -1.21
N ALA A 45 -3.05 -17.16 0.12
CA ALA A 45 -3.58 -18.23 0.95
C ALA A 45 -4.09 -17.73 2.31
N THR A 46 -5.01 -18.49 2.90
CA THR A 46 -5.52 -18.25 4.25
C THR A 46 -4.51 -18.71 5.30
N ALA A 47 -4.25 -17.84 6.28
CA ALA A 47 -3.44 -18.18 7.45
C ALA A 47 -4.32 -18.46 8.68
N LYS A 48 -3.81 -19.31 9.58
CA LYS A 48 -4.44 -19.62 10.87
C LYS A 48 -3.61 -19.04 12.00
N TYR A 49 -4.26 -18.45 12.99
CA TYR A 49 -3.62 -17.82 14.13
C TYR A 49 -4.23 -18.31 15.44
N SER A 50 -3.40 -18.32 16.49
CA SER A 50 -3.83 -18.47 17.87
C SER A 50 -3.68 -17.13 18.58
N LEU A 51 -4.73 -16.68 19.26
CA LEU A 51 -4.74 -15.43 20.02
C LEU A 51 -4.69 -15.74 21.52
N THR A 52 -3.72 -15.15 22.21
CA THR A 52 -3.56 -15.28 23.66
C THR A 52 -3.68 -13.91 24.30
N PHE A 53 -4.68 -13.73 25.16
CA PHE A 53 -4.82 -12.52 25.96
C PHE A 53 -4.14 -12.70 27.32
N SER A 54 -3.26 -11.77 27.68
CA SER A 54 -2.61 -11.72 29.00
C SER A 54 -2.99 -10.43 29.70
N GLY A 55 -3.91 -10.51 30.66
CA GLY A 55 -4.26 -9.39 31.51
C GLY A 55 -3.07 -8.99 32.39
N LYS A 56 -2.66 -7.73 32.32
CA LYS A 56 -1.56 -7.16 33.15
C LYS A 56 -2.05 -6.23 34.26
N TRP A 57 -3.35 -6.20 34.49
CA TRP A 57 -3.96 -5.43 35.58
C TRP A 57 -3.77 -6.17 36.90
N SER A 58 -2.68 -5.87 37.61
CA SER A 58 -2.38 -6.41 38.94
C SER A 58 -2.31 -5.29 39.98
N GLN A 59 -2.47 -5.64 41.26
CA GLN A 59 -2.29 -4.69 42.37
C GLN A 59 -0.87 -4.15 42.46
N THR A 60 0.14 -4.93 42.10
CA THR A 60 1.54 -4.50 42.16
C THR A 60 1.86 -3.42 41.14
N VAL A 61 1.32 -3.54 39.92
CA VAL A 61 1.55 -2.59 38.83
C VAL A 61 0.54 -1.42 38.87
N PHE A 62 -0.67 -1.68 39.36
CA PHE A 62 -1.75 -0.70 39.49
C PHE A 62 -2.32 -0.69 40.93
N PRO A 63 -1.58 -0.11 41.89
CA PRO A 63 -1.92 -0.21 43.32
C PRO A 63 -3.07 0.69 43.75
N LYS A 64 -3.28 1.82 43.06
CA LYS A 64 -4.27 2.81 43.44
C LYS A 64 -5.68 2.24 43.28
N GLN A 65 -6.38 2.06 44.41
CA GLN A 65 -7.76 1.58 44.47
C GLN A 65 -7.97 0.27 43.71
N HIS A 66 -7.00 -0.64 43.76
CA HIS A 66 -7.13 -1.94 43.10
C HIS A 66 -8.35 -2.71 43.67
N PRO A 67 -9.30 -3.15 42.83
CA PRO A 67 -10.48 -3.87 43.31
C PRO A 67 -10.11 -5.23 43.91
N ILE A 68 -10.17 -5.33 45.23
CA ILE A 68 -9.95 -6.58 45.98
C ILE A 68 -11.22 -7.10 46.64
N TYR A 69 -12.29 -6.30 46.69
CA TYR A 69 -13.54 -6.65 47.35
C TYR A 69 -14.75 -6.38 46.45
N ARG A 70 -15.57 -7.42 46.23
CA ARG A 70 -16.93 -7.42 45.62
C ARG A 70 -17.13 -6.39 44.49
N THR A 71 -16.72 -6.66 43.25
CA THR A 71 -16.00 -7.84 42.70
C THR A 71 -14.50 -7.57 42.57
N PRO A 72 -13.65 -8.61 42.67
CA PRO A 72 -12.23 -8.47 42.37
C PRO A 72 -11.97 -7.99 40.93
N ALA A 73 -10.78 -7.46 40.68
CA ALA A 73 -10.33 -7.09 39.34
C ALA A 73 -10.41 -8.30 38.39
N GLN A 74 -11.12 -8.12 37.27
CA GLN A 74 -11.39 -9.18 36.30
C GLN A 74 -11.56 -8.63 34.90
N TRP A 75 -11.59 -9.53 33.93
CA TRP A 75 -11.87 -9.23 32.53
C TRP A 75 -13.16 -9.94 32.13
N SER A 76 -13.96 -9.32 31.26
CA SER A 76 -15.07 -10.00 30.61
C SER A 76 -14.56 -11.01 29.57
N PRO A 77 -15.41 -11.94 29.11
CA PRO A 77 -15.09 -12.75 27.93
C PRO A 77 -14.66 -11.89 26.75
N LEU A 78 -13.70 -12.38 25.98
CA LEU A 78 -13.19 -11.71 24.79
C LEU A 78 -14.12 -11.99 23.61
N ILE A 79 -14.44 -10.95 22.85
CA ILE A 79 -15.28 -11.03 21.65
C ILE A 79 -14.51 -10.33 20.53
N GLY A 80 -14.32 -11.03 19.41
CA GLY A 80 -13.58 -10.53 18.26
C GLY A 80 -13.91 -11.29 16.98
N VAL A 81 -13.68 -10.63 15.85
CA VAL A 81 -13.91 -11.18 14.51
C VAL A 81 -12.78 -10.76 13.57
N THR A 82 -12.39 -11.64 12.64
CA THR A 82 -11.52 -11.29 11.51
C THR A 82 -12.38 -10.63 10.43
N HIS A 83 -12.00 -9.44 9.97
CA HIS A 83 -12.82 -8.62 9.09
C HIS A 83 -11.98 -7.77 8.12
N SER A 84 -12.58 -7.29 7.03
CA SER A 84 -11.98 -6.30 6.12
C SER A 84 -12.10 -4.88 6.71
N SER A 85 -11.45 -3.90 6.07
CA SER A 85 -11.49 -2.49 6.47
C SER A 85 -12.90 -1.88 6.54
N ASP A 86 -13.88 -2.47 5.86
CA ASP A 86 -15.24 -1.93 5.73
C ASP A 86 -16.10 -2.23 6.96
N TYR A 87 -15.65 -3.12 7.86
CA TYR A 87 -16.36 -3.47 9.09
C TYR A 87 -15.70 -2.81 10.30
N HIS A 88 -16.52 -2.29 11.21
CA HIS A 88 -16.05 -1.68 12.46
C HIS A 88 -16.67 -2.40 13.66
N LEU A 89 -15.86 -3.20 14.38
CA LEU A 89 -16.30 -3.89 15.60
C LEU A 89 -16.53 -2.92 16.77
N ALA A 90 -15.65 -1.93 16.89
CA ALA A 90 -15.79 -0.81 17.80
C ALA A 90 -15.30 0.43 17.06
N ALA A 91 -16.21 1.38 16.83
CA ALA A 91 -15.84 2.71 16.40
C ALA A 91 -15.35 3.52 17.61
N LYS A 92 -14.53 4.52 17.35
CA LYS A 92 -14.17 5.52 18.34
C LYS A 92 -15.23 6.60 18.42
#